data_AF-A0A1M7AVZ4-F1
#
_entry.id   AF-A0A1M7AVZ4-F1
#
_cell.length_a   1.000
_cell.length_b   1.000
_cell.length_c   1.000
_cell.angle_alpha   90.00
_cell.angle_beta   90.00
_cell.angle_gamma   90.00
#
_symmetry.space_group_name_H-M   'P 1'
#
loop_
_entity.id
_entity.type
_entity.pdbx_description
1 polymer ?
#
loop_
_entity_poly.entity_id
_entity_poly.type
_entity_poly.pdbx_seq_one_letter_code
_entity_poly.pdbx_strand_id
1 'polypeptide(L)'
;MAATATATISRGALAAVLDAAGLCDYELCDTYSGRGMHGATCFGVIVDREDLPRLFSAFGYATGTAQADDDLATAAKWAELADAAVTDEMGRYRVIAYFPGWQVEG
;
A
#
# COMPACT_ATOMS: atom_id res chain seq x y z
N MET A 1 12.54 19.83 -12.94
CA MET A 1 11.66 19.06 -12.05
C MET A 1 12.45 17.84 -11.62
N ALA A 2 12.75 17.70 -10.32
CA ALA A 2 13.42 16.50 -9.84
C ALA A 2 12.48 15.31 -10.05
N ALA A 3 12.94 14.26 -10.72
CA ALA A 3 12.23 12.99 -10.71
C ALA A 3 12.23 12.52 -9.25
N THR A 4 11.09 12.63 -8.57
CA THR A 4 10.92 12.01 -7.25
C THR A 4 11.17 10.53 -7.46
N ALA A 5 12.24 10.00 -6.87
CA ALA A 5 12.56 8.58 -6.98
C ALA A 5 11.35 7.78 -6.52
N THR A 6 10.82 6.94 -7.41
CA THR A 6 9.67 6.09 -7.09
C THR A 6 10.15 4.97 -6.19
N ALA A 7 9.60 4.88 -4.98
CA ALA A 7 9.89 3.80 -4.07
C ALA A 7 9.21 2.52 -4.55
N THR A 8 9.83 1.37 -4.33
CA THR A 8 9.30 0.09 -4.77
C THR A 8 9.07 -0.87 -3.61
N ILE A 9 8.00 -1.66 -3.73
CA ILE A 9 7.69 -2.73 -2.80
C ILE A 9 7.43 -4.04 -3.56
N SER A 10 7.91 -5.14 -3.01
CA SER A 10 7.72 -6.45 -3.63
C SER A 10 6.24 -6.84 -3.61
N ARG A 11 5.69 -7.27 -4.77
CA ARG A 11 4.32 -7.80 -4.89
C ARG A 11 4.11 -8.98 -3.94
N GLY A 12 5.11 -9.85 -3.81
CA GLY A 12 5.06 -11.00 -2.90
C GLY A 12 5.05 -10.59 -1.43
N ALA A 13 5.86 -9.58 -1.06
CA ALA A 13 5.86 -9.05 0.31
C ALA A 13 4.53 -8.36 0.66
N LEU A 14 3.98 -7.60 -0.29
CA LEU A 14 2.66 -6.99 -0.15
C LEU A 14 1.58 -8.06 0.04
N ALA A 15 1.52 -9.06 -0.84
CA ALA A 15 0.55 -10.15 -0.74
C ALA A 15 0.65 -10.86 0.63
N ALA A 16 1.86 -11.21 1.07
CA ALA A 16 2.06 -11.86 2.37
C ALA A 16 1.53 -11.04 3.55
N VAL A 17 1.70 -9.71 3.53
CA VAL A 17 1.18 -8.81 4.57
C VAL A 17 -0.35 -8.71 4.52
N LEU A 18 -0.93 -8.60 3.33
CA LEU A 18 -2.39 -8.54 3.16
C LEU A 18 -3.05 -9.86 3.58
N ASP A 19 -2.46 -10.99 3.20
CA ASP A 19 -2.93 -12.33 3.56
C ASP A 19 -2.83 -12.55 5.08
N ALA A 20 -1.73 -12.12 5.72
CA ALA A 20 -1.57 -12.18 7.17
C ALA A 20 -2.61 -11.34 7.92
N ALA A 21 -3.08 -10.25 7.32
CA ALA A 21 -4.17 -9.42 7.86
C ALA A 21 -5.57 -9.99 7.61
N GLY A 22 -5.68 -11.13 6.91
CA GLY A 22 -6.95 -11.77 6.59
C GLY A 22 -7.76 -11.03 5.53
N LEU A 23 -7.11 -10.23 4.68
CA LEU A 23 -7.75 -9.64 3.51
C LEU A 23 -7.81 -10.69 2.41
N CYS A 24 -8.97 -11.30 2.20
CA CYS A 24 -9.15 -12.34 1.19
C CYS A 24 -9.69 -11.79 -0.15
N ASP A 25 -10.41 -10.67 -0.11
CA ASP A 25 -11.13 -10.10 -1.26
C ASP A 25 -10.57 -8.73 -1.68
N TYR A 26 -9.24 -8.62 -1.77
CA TYR A 26 -8.57 -7.41 -2.28
C TYR A 26 -8.22 -7.52 -3.76
N GLU A 27 -8.20 -6.39 -4.45
CA GLU A 27 -7.64 -6.29 -5.80
C GLU A 27 -6.45 -5.33 -5.81
N LEU A 28 -5.35 -5.74 -6.43
CA LEU A 28 -4.19 -4.89 -6.61
C LEU A 28 -4.25 -4.19 -7.98
N CYS A 29 -4.16 -2.86 -7.98
CA CYS A 29 -4.07 -2.03 -9.18
C CYS A 29 -2.67 -1.40 -9.23
N ASP A 30 -1.84 -1.76 -10.19
CA ASP A 30 -0.44 -1.28 -10.32
C ASP A 30 -0.30 -0.03 -11.21
N THR A 31 -1.36 0.37 -11.91
CA THR A 31 -1.39 1.53 -12.80
C THR A 31 -2.34 2.63 -12.33
N TYR A 32 -2.60 2.73 -11.02
CA TYR A 32 -3.53 3.74 -10.51
C TYR A 32 -2.95 5.15 -10.61
N SER A 33 -3.70 6.05 -11.24
CA SER A 33 -3.38 7.49 -11.32
C SER A 33 -4.46 8.26 -10.58
N GLY A 34 -4.29 8.41 -9.27
CA GLY A 34 -5.20 9.15 -8.40
C GLY A 34 -5.28 10.65 -8.72
N ARG A 35 -6.19 11.33 -8.05
CA ARG A 35 -6.35 12.79 -8.18
C ARG A 35 -5.06 13.49 -7.72
N GLY A 36 -4.56 14.42 -8.55
CA GLY A 36 -3.36 15.21 -8.24
C GLY A 36 -2.03 14.55 -8.61
N MET A 37 -2.02 13.38 -9.26
CA MET A 37 -0.78 12.71 -9.69
C MET A 37 -0.21 13.20 -11.02
N HIS A 38 -0.90 14.09 -11.74
CA HIS A 38 -0.42 14.74 -12.97
C HIS A 38 0.20 13.79 -14.02
N GLY A 39 -0.36 12.59 -14.18
CA GLY A 39 0.11 11.58 -15.14
C GLY A 39 1.13 10.58 -14.58
N ALA A 40 1.53 10.70 -13.30
CA ALA A 40 2.25 9.65 -12.60
C ALA A 40 1.31 8.50 -12.22
N THR A 41 1.83 7.27 -12.23
CA THR A 41 1.12 6.07 -11.75
C THR A 41 1.74 5.57 -10.46
N CYS A 42 0.88 5.00 -9.61
CA CYS A 42 1.24 4.30 -8.39
C CYS A 42 0.45 3.00 -8.31
N PHE A 43 0.80 2.19 -7.32
CA PHE A 43 -0.08 1.08 -6.98
C PHE A 43 -1.17 1.51 -5.98
N GLY A 44 -2.26 0.76 -5.98
CA GLY A 44 -3.31 0.84 -4.98
C GLY A 44 -3.97 -0.51 -4.72
N VAL A 45 -4.53 -0.66 -3.54
CA VAL A 45 -5.25 -1.85 -3.09
C VAL A 45 -6.72 -1.47 -2.97
N ILE A 46 -7.55 -2.15 -3.74
CA ILE A 46 -9.01 -1.99 -3.71
C ILE A 46 -9.55 -3.00 -2.71
N VAL A 47 -10.25 -2.50 -1.70
CA VAL A 47 -10.90 -3.30 -0.64
C VAL A 47 -12.32 -2.81 -0.43
N ASP A 48 -13.12 -3.61 0.28
CA ASP A 48 -14.38 -3.12 0.81
C ASP A 48 -14.12 -2.08 1.91
N ARG A 49 -15.02 -1.11 2.03
CA ARG A 49 -14.89 0.02 2.96
C ARG A 49 -14.74 -0.45 4.41
N GLU A 50 -15.37 -1.57 4.76
CA GLU A 50 -15.27 -2.19 6.08
C GLU A 50 -13.92 -2.85 6.36
N ASP A 51 -13.18 -3.22 5.32
CA ASP A 51 -11.86 -3.83 5.38
C ASP A 51 -10.71 -2.81 5.35
N LEU A 52 -11.02 -1.53 5.10
CA LEU A 52 -10.03 -0.46 5.10
C LEU A 52 -9.23 -0.37 6.42
N PRO A 53 -9.84 -0.48 7.62
CA PRO A 53 -9.07 -0.51 8.87
C PRO A 53 -8.13 -1.73 8.95
N ARG A 54 -8.53 -2.88 8.41
CA ARG A 54 -7.69 -4.09 8.38
C ARG A 54 -6.47 -3.89 7.48
N LEU A 55 -6.67 -3.25 6.32
CA LEU A 55 -5.58 -2.87 5.42
C LEU A 55 -4.52 -2.00 6.13
N PHE A 56 -4.94 -0.96 6.85
CA PHE A 56 -3.99 -0.14 7.60
C PHE A 56 -3.32 -0.90 8.74
N SER A 57 -4.05 -1.77 9.43
CA SER A 57 -3.48 -2.60 10.48
C SER A 57 -2.43 -3.58 9.95
N ALA A 58 -2.57 -4.05 8.70
CA ALA A 58 -1.61 -4.91 8.02
C ALA A 58 -0.23 -4.24 7.91
N PHE A 59 -0.20 -2.98 7.47
CA PHE A 59 1.06 -2.24 7.34
C PHE A 59 1.69 -1.91 8.69
N GLY A 60 0.88 -1.61 9.71
CA GLY A 60 1.36 -1.44 11.08
C GLY A 60 1.99 -2.72 11.63
N TYR A 61 1.37 -3.88 11.38
CA TYR A 61 1.91 -5.18 11.75
C TYR A 61 3.22 -5.52 11.01
N ALA A 62 3.28 -5.24 9.69
CA ALA A 62 4.49 -5.42 8.89
C ALA A 62 5.66 -4.57 9.39
N THR A 63 5.38 -3.34 9.83
CA THR A 63 6.37 -2.46 10.45
C THR A 63 6.88 -3.08 11.76
N GLY A 64 5.99 -3.49 12.66
CA GLY A 64 6.38 -4.05 13.96
C GLY A 64 7.11 -5.38 13.87
N THR A 65 6.75 -6.25 12.92
CA THR A 65 7.46 -7.52 12.68
C THR A 65 8.86 -7.30 12.13
N ALA A 66 9.02 -6.43 11.13
CA ALA A 66 10.34 -6.08 10.60
C ALA A 66 11.27 -5.46 11.67
N GLN A 67 10.71 -4.67 12.61
CA GLN A 67 11.48 -4.17 13.76
C GLN A 67 11.92 -5.28 14.71
N ALA A 68 11.11 -6.32 14.90
CA ALA A 68 11.44 -7.45 15.75
C ALA A 68 12.54 -8.35 15.15
N ASP A 69 12.64 -8.42 13.82
CA ASP A 69 13.67 -9.15 13.09
C ASP A 69 14.97 -8.32 12.86
N ASP A 70 15.11 -7.16 13.53
CA ASP A 70 16.21 -6.20 13.37
C ASP A 70 16.38 -5.68 11.91
N ASP A 71 15.37 -5.83 11.05
CA ASP A 71 15.35 -5.29 9.68
C ASP A 71 14.74 -3.88 9.66
N LEU A 72 15.50 -2.93 10.19
CA LEU A 72 15.10 -1.53 10.31
C LEU A 72 14.82 -0.86 8.96
N ALA A 73 15.48 -1.30 7.89
CA ALA A 73 15.27 -0.75 6.55
C ALA A 73 13.90 -1.18 6.00
N THR A 74 13.51 -2.45 6.19
CA THR A 74 12.19 -2.94 5.82
C THR A 74 11.10 -2.32 6.69
N ALA A 75 11.34 -2.17 8.00
CA ALA A 75 10.42 -1.48 8.89
C ALA A 75 10.16 -0.02 8.46
N ALA A 76 11.23 0.72 8.14
CA ALA A 76 11.10 2.09 7.65
C ALA A 76 10.29 2.17 6.35
N LYS A 77 10.52 1.22 5.41
CA LYS A 77 9.72 1.15 4.18
C LYS A 77 8.23 0.94 4.42
N TRP A 78 7.87 0.02 5.33
CA TRP A 78 6.46 -0.22 5.66
C TRP A 78 5.81 0.98 6.35
N ALA A 79 6.56 1.68 7.21
CA ALA A 79 6.09 2.91 7.84
C ALA A 79 5.89 4.03 6.82
N GLU A 80 6.87 4.27 5.94
CA GLU A 80 6.75 5.26 4.86
C GLU A 80 5.60 4.93 3.89
N LEU A 81 5.37 3.64 3.61
CA LEU A 81 4.24 3.20 2.81
C LEU A 81 2.91 3.51 3.50
N ALA A 82 2.79 3.20 4.79
CA ALA A 82 1.59 3.49 5.58
C ALA A 82 1.30 5.00 5.62
N ASP A 83 2.34 5.83 5.76
CA ASP A 83 2.22 7.30 5.77
C ASP A 83 1.86 7.87 4.39
N ALA A 84 2.29 7.22 3.31
CA ALA A 84 1.96 7.62 1.94
C ALA A 84 0.54 7.23 1.52
N ALA A 85 -0.18 6.42 2.30
CA ALA A 85 -1.48 5.90 1.92
C ALA A 85 -2.54 7.01 1.82
N VAL A 86 -3.19 7.08 0.66
CA VAL A 86 -4.33 7.96 0.40
C VAL A 86 -5.51 7.09 -0.02
N THR A 87 -6.72 7.48 0.36
CA THR A 87 -7.93 6.74 0.00
C THR A 87 -8.80 7.51 -0.98
N ASP A 88 -9.40 6.80 -1.94
CA ASP A 88 -10.45 7.33 -2.81
C ASP A 88 -11.66 6.37 -2.79
N GLU A 89 -12.86 6.94 -2.94
CA GLU A 89 -14.10 6.18 -2.95
C GLU A 89 -14.35 5.59 -4.34
N MET A 90 -14.53 4.27 -4.42
CA MET A 90 -14.86 3.55 -5.66
C MET A 90 -16.32 3.07 -5.64
N GLY A 91 -17.23 4.03 -5.54
CA GLY A 91 -18.66 3.76 -5.40
C GLY A 91 -19.08 3.62 -3.94
N ARG A 92 -20.16 2.86 -3.68
CA ARG A 92 -20.83 2.87 -2.37
C ARG A 92 -20.18 1.98 -1.32
N TYR A 93 -19.52 0.90 -1.74
CA TYR A 93 -19.01 -0.15 -0.84
C TYR A 93 -17.51 -0.40 -0.97
N ARG A 94 -16.88 0.04 -2.06
CA ARG A 94 -15.46 -0.20 -2.32
C ARG A 94 -14.66 1.09 -2.20
N VAL A 95 -13.43 0.95 -1.74
CA VAL A 95 -12.45 2.02 -1.61
C VAL A 95 -11.13 1.55 -2.19
N ILE A 96 -10.36 2.47 -2.76
CA ILE A 96 -8.97 2.21 -3.11
C ILE A 96 -8.07 2.96 -2.14
N ALA A 97 -7.16 2.24 -1.49
CA ALA A 97 -6.01 2.83 -0.82
C ALA A 97 -4.85 2.82 -1.80
N TYR A 98 -4.43 4.00 -2.26
CA TYR A 98 -3.34 4.18 -3.20
C TYR A 98 -2.14 4.87 -2.55
N PHE A 99 -0.96 4.66 -3.11
CA PHE A 99 0.30 5.01 -2.48
C PHE A 99 1.14 5.89 -3.42
N PRO A 100 0.89 7.21 -3.47
CA PRO A 100 1.63 8.12 -4.35
C PRO A 100 3.14 8.01 -4.14
N GLY A 101 3.88 7.94 -5.25
CA GLY A 101 5.33 7.78 -5.22
C GLY A 101 5.80 6.33 -5.01
N TRP A 102 4.88 5.37 -4.90
CA TRP A 102 5.20 3.95 -4.77
C TRP A 102 4.75 3.11 -5.97
N GLN A 103 5.57 2.13 -6.31
CA GLN A 103 5.27 1.09 -7.29
C GLN A 103 5.40 -0.30 -6.66
N VAL A 104 4.62 -1.23 -7.18
CA VAL A 104 4.80 -2.65 -6.88
C VAL A 104 5.78 -3.23 -7.91
N GLU A 105 6.86 -3.85 -7.45
CA GLU A 105 7.77 -4.64 -8.26
C GLU A 105 7.52 -6.13 -8.00
N GLY A 106 7.43 -6.94 -9.04
CA GLY A 106 7.19 -8.37 -8.89
C GLY A 106 6.76 -9.02 -10.18
#